data_AF-A0A6P0SUE9-F1
#
_entry.id   AF-A0A6P0SUE9-F1
#
_cell.length_a   1.000
_cell.length_b   1.000
_cell.length_c   1.000
_cell.angle_alpha   90.00
_cell.angle_beta   90.00
_cell.angle_gamma   90.00
#
_symmetry.space_group_name_H-M   'P 1'
#
loop_
_entity.id
_entity.type
_entity.pdbx_description
1 polymer ?
#
loop_
_entity_poly.entity_id
_entity_poly.type
_entity_poly.pdbx_seq_one_letter_code
_entity_poly.pdbx_strand_id
1 'polypeptide(L)' 'TLSVKDNGSGICSSSENRGTKQCKNLAKQLGGTFKRVPLSPQGTLCELTWPLAGRNWSLAKVSYGLKTLFLKALKYLKKL' A
#
# COMPACT_ATOMS: atom_id res chain seq x y z
N THR A 1 -0.32 8.99 10.01
CA THR A 1 0.58 8.85 8.84
C THR A 1 1.86 8.18 9.28
N LEU A 2 2.48 7.38 8.41
CA LEU A 2 3.83 6.84 8.59
C LEU A 2 4.72 7.38 7.48
N SER A 3 5.89 7.89 7.85
CA SER A 3 6.85 8.44 6.90
C SER A 3 8.22 7.80 7.10
N VAL A 4 8.86 7.44 5.99
CA VAL A 4 10.27 7.07 5.91
C VAL A 4 10.97 8.12 5.08
N LYS A 5 12.00 8.74 5.67
CA LYS A 5 12.82 9.76 5.03
C LYS A 5 14.25 9.26 5.00
N ASP A 6 14.85 9.27 3.81
CA ASP A 6 16.29 9.10 3.63
C ASP A 6 16.93 10.41 3.16
N ASN A 7 18.23 10.52 3.36
CA ASN A 7 19.08 11.62 2.90
C ASN A 7 20.01 11.18 1.76
N GLY A 8 19.64 10.13 1.01
CA GLY A 8 20.42 9.65 -0.13
C GLY A 8 20.34 10.59 -1.33
N SER A 9 20.68 10.10 -2.52
CA SER A 9 20.67 10.88 -3.77
C SER A 9 19.27 11.29 -4.26
N GLY A 10 18.21 10.88 -3.56
CA GLY A 10 16.83 11.10 -3.99
C GLY A 10 16.38 10.14 -5.09
N ILE A 11 15.36 10.56 -5.85
CA ILE A 11 14.77 9.75 -6.91
C ILE A 11 15.55 9.94 -8.21
N CYS A 12 16.41 8.98 -8.55
CA CYS A 12 17.20 9.01 -9.79
C CYS A 12 16.51 8.36 -11.00
N SER A 13 15.29 7.85 -10.84
CA SER A 13 14.52 7.20 -11.90
C SER A 13 13.03 7.50 -11.80
N SER A 14 12.41 7.78 -12.94
CA SER A 14 10.96 7.90 -13.09
C SER A 14 10.24 6.54 -13.10
N SER A 15 10.98 5.43 -13.25
CA SER A 15 10.38 4.10 -13.31
C SER A 15 9.78 3.66 -11.97
N GLU A 16 8.55 3.18 -12.02
CA GLU A 16 7.88 2.59 -10.87
C GLU A 16 8.08 1.07 -10.81
N ASN A 17 8.84 0.63 -9.81
CA ASN A 17 9.15 -0.77 -9.58
C ASN A 17 8.18 -1.45 -8.58
N ARG A 18 8.34 -2.78 -8.41
CA ARG A 18 7.41 -3.62 -7.63
C ARG A 18 7.22 -3.15 -6.18
N GLY A 19 8.27 -2.66 -5.51
CA GLY A 19 8.16 -2.15 -4.14
C GLY A 19 7.19 -0.99 -4.02
N THR A 20 7.32 0.02 -4.89
CA THR A 20 6.39 1.17 -4.94
C THR A 20 4.95 0.72 -5.25
N LYS A 21 4.77 -0.24 -6.17
CA LYS A 21 3.45 -0.82 -6.48
C LYS A 21 2.82 -1.51 -5.26
N GLN A 22 3.62 -2.25 -4.49
CA GLN A 22 3.16 -2.89 -3.26
C GLN A 22 2.75 -1.86 -2.20
N CYS A 23 3.54 -0.79 -2.01
CA CYS A 23 3.18 0.29 -1.09
C CYS A 23 1.88 1.00 -1.51
N LYS A 24 1.70 1.27 -2.81
CA LYS A 24 0.44 1.82 -3.35
C LYS A 24 -0.74 0.88 -3.10
N ASN A 25 -0.56 -0.42 -3.28
CA ASN A 25 -1.60 -1.41 -3.01
C ASN A 25 -1.93 -1.47 -1.52
N LEU A 26 -0.92 -1.43 -0.64
CA LEU A 26 -1.11 -1.38 0.81
C LEU A 26 -1.90 -0.13 1.23
N ALA A 27 -1.60 1.04 0.66
CA ALA A 27 -2.38 2.25 0.93
C ALA A 27 -3.84 2.11 0.55
N LYS A 28 -4.14 1.61 -0.66
CA LYS A 28 -5.52 1.31 -1.08
C LYS A 28 -6.19 0.34 -0.12
N GLN A 29 -5.45 -0.66 0.33
CA GLN A 29 -5.93 -1.66 1.27
C GLN A 29 -6.31 -1.07 2.63
N LEU A 30 -5.55 -0.08 3.09
CA LEU A 30 -5.79 0.65 4.33
C LEU A 30 -6.79 1.81 4.16
N GLY A 31 -7.35 2.00 2.96
CA GLY A 31 -8.26 3.12 2.66
C GLY A 31 -7.56 4.49 2.70
N GLY A 32 -6.25 4.53 2.42
CA GLY A 32 -5.46 5.75 2.41
C GLY A 32 -4.59 5.89 1.16
N THR A 33 -3.51 6.67 1.26
CA THR A 33 -2.66 7.03 0.11
C THR A 33 -1.18 6.75 0.39
N PHE A 34 -0.44 6.45 -0.68
CA PHE A 34 1.02 6.35 -0.63
C PHE A 34 1.63 7.34 -1.62
N LYS A 35 2.62 8.11 -1.17
CA LYS A 35 3.42 8.99 -2.02
C LYS A 35 4.91 8.71 -1.82
N ARG A 36 5.65 8.83 -2.91
CA ARG A 36 7.12 8.78 -2.94
C ARG A 36 7.60 10.01 -3.70
N VAL A 37 8.27 10.93 -3.02
CA VAL A 37 8.66 12.23 -3.58
C VAL A 37 10.13 12.53 -3.25
N PRO A 38 10.87 13.18 -4.16
CA PRO A 38 12.23 13.62 -3.85
C PRO A 38 12.16 14.78 -2.84
N LEU A 39 13.20 14.92 -2.03
CA LEU A 39 13.39 16.06 -1.14
C LEU A 39 14.53 16.94 -1.65
N SER A 40 14.40 18.26 -1.44
CA SER A 40 15.47 19.23 -1.67
C SER A 40 16.28 19.42 -0.38
N PRO A 41 17.63 19.50 -0.43
CA PRO A 41 18.49 19.38 -1.61
C PRO A 41 18.76 17.92 -2.04
N GLN A 42 18.55 16.95 -1.14
CA GLN A 42 18.76 15.53 -1.41
C GLN A 42 17.82 14.67 -0.54
N GLY A 43 17.64 13.41 -0.95
CA GLY A 43 16.86 12.41 -0.23
C GLY A 43 15.49 12.11 -0.84
N THR A 44 14.82 11.12 -0.27
CA THR A 44 13.46 10.72 -0.66
C THR A 44 12.54 10.67 0.56
N LEU A 45 11.29 11.08 0.38
CA LEU A 45 10.21 10.86 1.32
C LEU A 45 9.27 9.80 0.77
N CYS A 46 9.12 8.70 1.49
CA CYS A 46 8.02 7.75 1.34
C CYS A 46 7.02 7.99 2.46
N GLU A 47 5.77 8.29 2.13
CA GLU A 47 4.73 8.55 3.13
C GLU A 47 3.48 7.73 2.82
N LEU A 48 2.97 7.07 3.87
CA LEU A 48 1.75 6.29 3.88
C LEU A 48 0.74 6.97 4.81
N THR A 49 -0.43 7.30 4.28
CA THR A 49 -1.55 7.85 5.03
C THR A 49 -2.64 6.79 5.15
N TRP A 50 -3.37 6.80 6.26
CA TRP A 50 -4.59 6.03 6.45
C TRP A 50 -5.38 6.65 7.62
N PRO A 51 -6.71 6.52 7.64
CA PRO A 51 -7.53 7.00 8.74
C PRO A 51 -7.27 6.19 10.00
N LEU A 52 -6.95 6.88 11.10
CA LEU A 52 -6.91 6.31 12.45
C LEU A 52 -8.29 6.48 13.07
N ALA A 53 -9.08 5.40 13.10
CA ALA A 53 -10.44 5.32 13.64
C ALA A 53 -11.49 6.28 13.05
N GLY A 54 -12.24 5.76 12.08
CA GLY A 54 -13.54 6.30 11.65
C GLY A 54 -14.39 5.21 10.97
N ARG A 55 -15.39 4.67 11.71
CA ARG A 55 -16.55 3.80 11.34
C ARG A 55 -16.40 2.58 10.39
N ASN A 56 -15.35 2.42 9.60
CA ASN A 56 -15.29 1.44 8.50
C ASN A 56 -14.20 0.36 8.64
N TRP A 57 -13.43 0.35 9.74
CA TRP A 57 -12.41 -0.69 9.99
C TRP A 57 -13.01 -2.12 10.02
N SER A 58 -14.26 -2.22 10.49
CA SER A 58 -15.05 -3.46 10.49
C SER A 58 -15.37 -3.94 9.07
N LEU A 59 -15.78 -3.03 8.17
CA LEU A 59 -16.11 -3.34 6.77
C LEU A 59 -14.87 -3.72 5.96
N ALA A 60 -13.74 -3.04 6.21
CA ALA A 60 -12.48 -3.39 5.59
C ALA A 60 -12.10 -4.84 5.93
N LYS A 61 -12.15 -5.25 7.22
CA LYS A 61 -11.93 -6.64 7.65
C LYS A 61 -12.88 -7.63 6.98
N VAL A 62 -14.18 -7.32 6.88
CA VAL A 62 -15.17 -8.18 6.20
C VAL A 62 -14.81 -8.35 4.72
N SER A 63 -14.43 -7.28 4.03
CA SER A 63 -14.04 -7.35 2.61
C SER A 63 -12.76 -8.20 2.40
N TYR A 64 -11.81 -8.15 3.34
CA TYR A 64 -10.63 -9.02 3.32
C TYR A 64 -10.99 -10.49 3.57
N GLY A 65 -11.88 -10.77 4.53
CA GLY A 65 -12.38 -12.12 4.78
C GLY A 65 -13.08 -12.72 3.56
N LEU A 66 -13.97 -11.97 2.92
CA LEU A 66 -14.67 -12.42 1.71
C LEU A 66 -13.73 -12.63 0.52
N LYS A 67 -12.78 -11.72 0.27
CA LYS A 67 -11.79 -11.89 -0.81
C LYS A 67 -10.92 -13.12 -0.60
N THR A 68 -10.48 -13.39 0.64
CA THR A 68 -9.65 -14.55 0.95
C THR A 68 -10.42 -15.86 0.83
N LEU A 69 -11.69 -15.91 1.26
CA LEU A 69 -12.58 -17.05 1.05
C LEU A 69 -12.82 -17.32 -0.45
N PHE A 70 -13.13 -16.30 -1.22
CA PHE A 70 -13.37 -16.44 -2.67
C PHE A 70 -12.14 -16.96 -3.42
N LEU A 71 -10.95 -16.42 -3.12
CA LEU A 71 -9.70 -16.88 -3.72
C LEU A 71 -9.34 -18.32 -3.31
N LYS A 72 -9.62 -18.71 -2.06
CA LYS A 72 -9.45 -20.10 -1.61
C LYS A 72 -10.41 -21.05 -2.34
N ALA A 73 -11.68 -20.68 -2.47
CA ALA A 73 -12.68 -21.47 -3.20
C ALA A 73 -12.31 -21.64 -4.68
N LEU A 74 -11.90 -20.55 -5.34
CA LEU A 74 -11.44 -20.59 -6.73
C LEU A 74 -10.21 -21.49 -6.91
N LYS A 75 -9.30 -21.49 -5.93
CA LYS A 75 -8.11 -22.35 -5.95
C LYS A 75 -8.46 -23.83 -5.74
N TYR A 76 -9.50 -24.12 -4.95
CA TYR A 76 -10.00 -25.49 -4.74
C TYR A 76 -10.71 -26.03 -5.98
N LEU A 77 -11.55 -25.20 -6.61
CA LEU A 77 -12.25 -25.54 -7.85
C LEU A 77 -11.33 -25.78 -9.04
N LYS A 78 -10.18 -25.09 -9.09
CA LYS A 78 -9.15 -25.33 -10.13
C LYS A 78 -8.26 -26.55 -9.86
N LYS A 79 -8.39 -27.20 -8.70
CA LYS A 79 -7.59 -28.36 -8.30
C LYS A 79 -8.35 -29.69 -8.51
N LEU A 80 -9.68 -29.63 -8.62
CA LEU A 80 -10.52 -30.69 -9.16
C LEU A 80 -10.42 -30.71 -10.70
#